data_AF-A0A510G8F4-F1
#
_entry.id   AF-A0A510G8F4-F1
#
_cell.length_a   1.000
_cell.length_b   1.000
_cell.length_c   1.000
_cell.angle_alpha   90.00
_cell.angle_beta   90.00
_cell.angle_gamma   90.00
#
_symmetry.space_group_name_H-M   'P 1'
#
loop_
_entity.id
_entity.type
_entity.pdbx_description
1 polymer ?
#
loop_
_entity_poly.entity_id
_entity_poly.type
_entity_poly.pdbx_seq_one_letter_code
_entity_poly.pdbx_strand_id
1 'polypeptide(L)' 'MAAVMSVRCNSAVKPFYKRLVEKGKAKKLALTAVMRKIIIIINNIVKNKRPWQEQYKQIILTS' A
#
# COMPACT_ATOMS: atom_id res chain seq x y z
N MET A 1 14.48 -1.82 4.00
CA MET A 1 13.41 -0.80 3.91
C MET A 1 12.22 -1.32 3.10
N ALA A 2 11.17 -1.82 3.78
CA ALA A 2 10.08 -2.58 3.14
C ALA A 2 9.15 -1.76 2.21
N ALA A 3 8.99 -0.46 2.48
CA ALA A 3 8.17 0.44 1.67
C ALA A 3 8.70 0.59 0.24
N VAL A 4 10.03 0.76 0.10
CA VAL A 4 10.69 0.92 -1.20
C VAL A 4 10.60 -0.37 -2.01
N MET A 5 10.76 -1.52 -1.36
CA MET A 5 10.57 -2.83 -1.99
C MET A 5 9.11 -3.03 -2.41
N SER A 6 8.14 -2.57 -1.64
CA SER A 6 6.72 -2.67 -1.99
C SER A 6 6.34 -1.79 -3.18
N VAL A 7 6.96 -0.62 -3.34
CA VAL A 7 6.77 0.23 -4.53
C VAL A 7 7.47 -0.36 -5.77
N ARG A 8 8.58 -1.07 -5.59
CA ARG A 8 9.36 -1.69 -6.69
C ARG A 8 8.83 -3.04 -7.15
N CYS A 9 8.50 -3.93 -6.21
CA CYS A 9 8.10 -5.32 -6.48
C CYS A 9 6.59 -5.49 -6.61
N ASN A 10 5.78 -4.60 -6.03
CA ASN A 10 4.34 -4.80 -5.99
C ASN A 10 3.60 -3.73 -6.80
N SER A 11 3.18 -4.11 -8.02
CA SER A 11 2.55 -3.22 -9.00
C SER A 11 1.22 -2.60 -8.52
N ALA A 12 0.61 -3.15 -7.47
CA ALA A 12 -0.60 -2.60 -6.85
C ALA A 12 -0.34 -1.28 -6.08
N VAL A 13 0.84 -1.13 -5.47
CA VAL A 13 1.12 -0.03 -4.53
C VAL A 13 1.80 1.17 -5.21
N LYS A 14 2.42 0.92 -6.37
CA LYS A 14 3.03 1.92 -7.24
C LYS A 14 2.06 3.02 -7.72
N PRO A 15 0.86 2.72 -8.25
CA PRO A 15 -0.09 3.76 -8.66
C PRO A 15 -0.57 4.61 -7.47
N PHE A 16 -0.75 4.01 -6.29
CA PHE A 16 -1.11 4.74 -5.07
C PHE A 16 -0.01 5.71 -4.62
N TYR A 17 1.25 5.25 -4.63
CA TYR A 17 2.40 6.11 -4.36
C TYR A 17 2.51 7.25 -5.38
N LYS A 18 2.34 6.94 -6.69
CA LYS A 18 2.39 7.93 -7.75
C LYS A 18 1.30 8.99 -7.60
N ARG A 19 0.06 8.58 -7.31
CA ARG A 19 -1.08 9.49 -7.05
C ARG A 19 -0.83 10.40 -5.84
N LEU A 20 -0.17 9.90 -4.79
CA LEU A 20 0.18 10.72 -3.62
C LEU A 20 1.26 11.77 -3.94
N VAL A 21 2.25 11.39 -4.75
CA VAL A 21 3.31 12.31 -5.19
C VAL A 21 2.76 13.34 -6.19
N GLU A 22 1.90 12.94 -7.12
CA GLU A 22 1.20 13.84 -8.06
C GLU A 22 0.28 14.84 -7.34
N LYS A 23 -0.31 14.44 -6.21
CA LYS A 23 -1.06 15.35 -5.32
C LYS A 23 -0.16 16.33 -4.54
N GLY A 24 1.15 16.38 -4.81
CA GLY A 24 2.08 17.32 -4.18
C GLY A 24 2.51 16.95 -2.76
N LYS A 25 2.21 15.74 -2.27
CA LYS A 25 2.60 15.33 -0.91
C LYS A 25 4.09 14.99 -0.84
N ALA A 26 4.71 15.33 0.29
CA ALA A 26 6.11 15.00 0.55
C ALA A 26 6.36 13.50 0.36
N LYS A 27 7.43 13.14 -0.38
CA LYS A 27 7.80 11.74 -0.69
C LYS A 27 7.89 10.85 0.56
N LYS A 28 8.34 11.42 1.69
CA LYS A 28 8.37 10.73 2.99
C LYS A 28 6.97 10.38 3.50
N LEU A 29 6.00 11.27 3.35
CA LEU A 29 4.60 11.03 3.74
C LEU A 29 3.93 10.00 2.83
N ALA A 30 4.28 10.00 1.55
CA ALA A 30 3.81 8.97 0.62
C ALA A 30 4.33 7.58 1.00
N LEU A 31 5.60 7.47 1.42
CA LEU A 31 6.17 6.20 1.91
C LEU A 31 5.54 5.73 3.24
N THR A 32 5.27 6.63 4.18
CA THR A 32 4.58 6.24 5.44
C THR A 32 3.13 5.84 5.20
N ALA A 33 2.42 6.48 4.26
CA ALA A 33 1.09 6.03 3.84
C ALA A 33 1.12 4.62 3.21
N VAL A 34 2.12 4.34 2.37
CA VAL A 34 2.36 3.00 1.80
C VAL A 34 2.61 1.96 2.90
N MET A 35 3.49 2.26 3.87
CA MET A 35 3.73 1.36 5.02
C MET A 35 2.45 1.07 5.79
N ARG A 36 1.65 2.10 6.09
CA ARG A 36 0.40 1.94 6.84
C ARG A 36 -0.58 1.04 6.09
N LYS A 37 -0.68 1.14 4.76
CA LYS A 37 -1.50 0.22 3.95
C LYS A 37 -1.02 -1.23 4.04
N ILE A 38 0.29 -1.48 3.96
CA ILE A 38 0.85 -2.83 4.05
C ILE A 38 0.52 -3.45 5.41
N ILE A 39 0.69 -2.70 6.50
CA ILE A 39 0.37 -3.16 7.86
C ILE A 39 -1.12 -3.49 7.99
N ILE A 40 -2.01 -2.68 7.41
CA ILE A 40 -3.46 -2.95 7.43
C ILE A 40 -3.80 -4.25 6.69
N ILE A 41 -3.17 -4.48 5.53
CA ILE A 41 -3.38 -5.71 4.74
C ILE A 41 -2.91 -6.93 5.55
N ILE A 42 -1.70 -6.88 6.09
CA ILE A 42 -1.16 -7.96 6.92
C ILE A 42 -2.05 -8.21 8.14
N ASN A 43 -2.47 -7.15 8.83
CA ASN A 43 -3.34 -7.26 10.00
C ASN A 43 -4.69 -7.91 9.65
N ASN A 44 -5.26 -7.60 8.49
CA ASN A 44 -6.49 -8.24 8.02
C ASN A 44 -6.29 -9.70 7.61
N ILE A 45 -5.17 -10.05 6.98
CA ILE A 45 -4.83 -11.45 6.64
C ILE A 45 -4.69 -12.28 7.91
N VAL A 46 -3.95 -11.78 8.89
CA VAL A 46 -3.73 -12.45 10.18
C VAL A 46 -5.05 -12.60 10.95
N LYS A 47 -5.85 -11.53 11.00
CA LYS A 47 -7.14 -11.53 11.71
C LYS A 47 -8.16 -12.47 11.09
N ASN A 48 -8.22 -12.53 9.75
CA ASN A 48 -9.20 -13.34 9.05
C ASN A 48 -8.71 -14.76 8.72
N LYS A 49 -7.42 -15.08 8.94
CA LYS A 49 -6.76 -16.32 8.52
C LYS A 49 -7.05 -16.71 7.06
N ARG A 50 -7.35 -15.73 6.20
CA ARG A 50 -7.66 -15.93 4.79
C ARG A 50 -6.45 -15.56 3.95
N PRO A 51 -6.12 -16.34 2.91
CA PRO A 51 -5.04 -16.01 1.99
C PRO A 51 -5.31 -14.67 1.30
N TRP A 52 -4.27 -14.04 0.76
CA TRP A 52 -4.35 -12.77 0.04
C TRP A 52 -5.52 -12.77 -0.97
N GLN A 53 -6.53 -11.92 -0.77
CA GLN A 53 -7.70 -11.79 -1.63
C GLN A 53 -7.57 -10.56 -2.54
N GLU A 54 -8.10 -10.63 -3.76
CA GLU A 54 -8.09 -9.50 -4.71
C GLU A 54 -8.80 -8.24 -4.14
N GLN A 55 -9.69 -8.37 -3.13
CA GLN A 55 -10.31 -7.23 -2.43
C GLN A 55 -9.29 -6.25 -1.82
N TYR A 56 -8.07 -6.69 -1.47
CA TYR A 56 -7.04 -5.76 -0.97
C TYR A 56 -6.56 -4.76 -2.03
N LYS A 57 -6.73 -5.08 -3.33
CA LYS A 57 -6.43 -4.19 -4.45
C LYS A 57 -7.34 -2.95 -4.44
N GLN A 58 -8.60 -3.12 -4.04
CA GLN A 58 -9.54 -2.00 -3.91
C GLN A 58 -9.14 -1.08 -2.75
N ILE A 59 -8.75 -1.64 -1.59
CA ILE A 59 -8.26 -0.85 -0.44
C ILE A 59 -7.02 -0.03 -0.82
N ILE A 60 -6.21 -0.50 -1.78
CA ILE A 60 -5.04 0.24 -2.27
C ILE A 60 -5.45 1.40 -3.21
N LEU A 61 -6.53 1.28 -3.97
CA LEU A 61 -6.93 2.23 -5.02
C LEU A 61 -7.95 3.32 -4.57
N THR A 62 -8.78 3.07 -3.56
CA THR A 62 -9.93 3.94 -3.21
C THR A 62 -9.66 5.06 -2.19
N SER A 63 -8.41 5.33 -1.81
CA SER A 63 -8.06 6.49 -0.94
C SER A 63 -6.92 7.33 -1.51
#